data_AF-A0A433C4D6-F1
#
_entry.id   AF-A0A433C4D6-F1
#
_cell.length_a   1.000
_cell.length_b   1.000
_cell.length_c   1.000
_cell.angle_alpha   90.00
_cell.angle_beta   90.00
_cell.angle_gamma   90.00
#
_symmetry.space_group_name_H-M   'P 1'
#
loop_
_entity.id
_entity.type
_entity.pdbx_description
1 polymer ?
#
loop_
_entity_poly.entity_id
_entity_poly.type
_entity_poly.pdbx_seq_one_letter_code
_entity_poly.pdbx_strand_id
1 'polypeptide(L)'
;MIYAKTELGQRLFKARDPVLTPRQRSAFILFDGVRPLDEVLLATTALGITQADVRHMLEAGLLAPVNPVAPQAVSGASSQPPEPFEEGESAVDISLSLLPQDSARTERQRFNDAYPVAVALTASLGLRGFRLNLAVEAAGNYQALLAVAPRIREAVGASRYQALERALLG
;
A
#
# COMPACT_ATOMS: atom_id res chain seq x y z
N MET A 1 -16.52 8.13 8.30
CA MET A 1 -16.30 6.91 7.47
C MET A 1 -14.84 6.84 7.06
N ILE A 2 -14.29 5.63 6.97
CA ILE A 2 -12.90 5.35 6.58
C ILE A 2 -12.95 4.60 5.24
N TYR A 3 -12.02 4.90 4.35
CA TYR A 3 -11.93 4.27 3.03
C TYR A 3 -10.55 3.65 2.81
N ALA A 4 -10.52 2.51 2.13
CA ALA A 4 -9.30 1.81 1.75
C ALA A 4 -9.25 1.59 0.23
N LYS A 5 -8.02 1.42 -0.27
CA LYS A 5 -7.74 1.11 -1.67
C LYS A 5 -8.21 -0.30 -2.02
N THR A 6 -9.02 -0.43 -3.06
CA THR A 6 -9.39 -1.75 -3.60
C THR A 6 -8.25 -2.35 -4.42
N GLU A 7 -8.30 -3.64 -4.71
CA GLU A 7 -7.33 -4.28 -5.61
C GLU A 7 -7.36 -3.67 -7.01
N LEU A 8 -8.55 -3.31 -7.50
CA LEU A 8 -8.74 -2.62 -8.78
C LEU A 8 -8.02 -1.27 -8.75
N GLY A 9 -8.27 -0.44 -7.73
CA GLY A 9 -7.62 0.85 -7.57
C GLY A 9 -6.10 0.74 -7.49
N GLN A 10 -5.58 -0.26 -6.79
CA GLN A 10 -4.13 -0.50 -6.71
C GLN A 10 -3.54 -0.94 -8.06
N ARG A 11 -4.25 -1.78 -8.83
CA ARG A 11 -3.81 -2.22 -10.15
C ARG A 11 -3.78 -1.06 -11.14
N LEU A 12 -4.82 -0.25 -11.19
CA LEU A 12 -4.91 0.93 -12.06
C LEU A 12 -3.91 2.02 -11.64
N PHE A 13 -3.72 2.21 -10.34
CA PHE A 13 -2.67 3.09 -9.83
C PHE A 13 -1.28 2.63 -10.31
N LYS A 14 -0.95 1.33 -10.19
CA LYS A 14 0.34 0.76 -10.67
C LYS A 14 0.49 0.87 -12.19
N ALA A 15 -0.57 0.61 -12.94
CA ALA A 15 -0.60 0.74 -14.40
C ALA A 15 -0.49 2.18 -14.89
N ARG A 16 -0.52 3.17 -13.97
CA ARG A 16 -0.59 4.60 -14.29
C ARG A 16 -1.78 4.93 -15.18
N ASP A 17 -2.88 4.23 -14.94
CA ASP A 17 -4.10 4.37 -15.72
C ASP A 17 -4.65 5.80 -15.62
N PRO A 18 -5.11 6.40 -16.74
CA PRO A 18 -5.65 7.76 -16.75
C PRO A 18 -6.96 7.91 -15.98
N VAL A 19 -7.63 6.82 -15.57
CA VAL A 19 -8.83 6.88 -14.72
C VAL A 19 -8.60 7.61 -13.39
N LEU A 20 -7.35 7.64 -12.91
CA LEU A 20 -6.94 8.42 -11.74
C LEU A 20 -6.18 9.65 -12.21
N THR A 21 -6.82 10.82 -12.10
CA THR A 21 -6.13 12.10 -12.35
C THR A 21 -4.91 12.26 -11.43
N PRO A 22 -3.87 13.01 -11.82
CA PRO A 22 -2.67 13.19 -10.99
C PRO A 22 -2.96 13.61 -9.55
N ARG A 23 -3.97 14.48 -9.34
CA ARG A 23 -4.45 14.88 -8.01
C ARG A 23 -5.09 13.72 -7.25
N GLN A 24 -5.96 12.95 -7.91
CA GLN A 24 -6.63 11.79 -7.32
C GLN A 24 -5.63 10.68 -7.02
N ARG A 25 -4.52 10.56 -7.77
CA ARG A 25 -3.43 9.63 -7.45
C ARG A 25 -2.74 10.02 -6.14
N SER A 26 -2.47 11.30 -5.94
CA SER A 26 -1.92 11.81 -4.68
C SER A 26 -2.89 11.60 -3.52
N ALA A 27 -4.18 11.87 -3.73
CA ALA A 27 -5.23 11.58 -2.75
C ALA A 27 -5.35 10.08 -2.46
N PHE A 28 -5.29 9.25 -3.51
CA PHE A 28 -5.39 7.80 -3.46
C PHE A 28 -4.34 7.23 -2.51
N ILE A 29 -3.10 7.74 -2.55
CA ILE A 29 -2.01 7.30 -1.66
C ILE A 29 -2.40 7.43 -0.18
N LEU A 30 -3.16 8.47 0.20
CA LEU A 30 -3.54 8.76 1.58
C LEU A 30 -4.68 7.90 2.10
N PHE A 31 -5.44 7.25 1.22
CA PHE A 31 -6.43 6.25 1.63
C PHE A 31 -5.72 4.96 2.03
N ASP A 32 -5.58 4.76 3.34
CA ASP A 32 -4.88 3.63 3.95
C ASP A 32 -5.80 2.74 4.80
N GLY A 33 -7.09 3.06 4.87
CA GLY A 33 -8.03 2.36 5.73
C GLY A 33 -7.87 2.70 7.22
N VAL A 34 -7.08 3.73 7.55
CA VAL A 34 -6.89 4.20 8.93
C VAL A 34 -7.46 5.60 9.11
N ARG A 35 -7.21 6.50 8.15
CA ARG A 35 -7.64 7.89 8.26
C ARG A 35 -9.12 8.08 7.92
N PRO A 36 -9.87 8.87 8.71
CA PRO A 36 -11.23 9.24 8.36
C PRO A 36 -11.25 10.16 7.14
N LEU A 37 -12.34 10.10 6.36
CA LEU A 37 -12.51 10.91 5.15
C LEU A 37 -12.25 12.40 5.37
N ASP A 38 -12.71 12.95 6.50
CA ASP A 38 -12.58 14.38 6.81
C ASP A 38 -11.11 14.81 6.91
N GLU A 39 -10.28 13.99 7.55
CA GLU A 39 -8.84 14.23 7.67
C GLU A 39 -8.14 14.10 6.31
N VAL A 40 -8.56 13.12 5.49
CA VAL A 40 -8.02 12.96 4.13
C VAL A 40 -8.41 14.16 3.26
N LEU A 41 -9.66 14.62 3.34
CA LEU A 41 -10.12 15.81 2.61
C LEU A 41 -9.38 17.07 3.07
N LEU A 42 -9.17 17.24 4.39
CA LEU A 42 -8.39 18.36 4.92
C LEU A 42 -6.93 18.31 4.43
N ALA A 43 -6.30 17.13 4.46
CA ALA A 43 -4.94 16.92 3.98
C ALA A 43 -4.79 17.07 2.45
N THR A 44 -5.88 16.85 1.71
CA THR A 44 -5.91 16.93 0.23
C THR A 44 -6.63 18.18 -0.29
N THR A 45 -7.03 19.08 0.61
CA THR A 45 -7.64 20.37 0.25
C THR A 45 -6.68 21.19 -0.62
N ALA A 46 -5.38 21.16 -0.29
CA ALA A 46 -4.33 21.80 -1.08
C ALA A 46 -4.16 21.21 -2.49
N LEU A 47 -4.62 19.98 -2.71
CA LEU A 47 -4.62 19.30 -4.02
C LEU A 47 -5.95 19.52 -4.78
N GLY A 48 -6.88 20.29 -4.21
CA GLY A 48 -8.20 20.54 -4.77
C GLY A 48 -9.10 19.30 -4.78
N ILE A 49 -8.83 18.31 -3.94
CA ILE A 49 -9.66 17.10 -3.83
C ILE A 49 -10.92 17.44 -3.07
N THR A 50 -12.05 17.22 -3.73
CA THR A 50 -13.35 17.47 -3.14
C THR A 50 -14.02 16.16 -2.74
N GLN A 51 -15.10 16.27 -1.97
CA GLN A 51 -15.95 15.11 -1.69
C GLN A 51 -16.51 14.45 -2.98
N ALA A 52 -16.70 15.23 -4.05
CA ALA A 52 -17.13 14.70 -5.34
C ALA A 52 -16.07 13.81 -5.99
N ASP A 53 -14.78 14.16 -5.88
CA ASP A 53 -13.68 13.31 -6.37
C ASP A 53 -13.63 11.97 -5.63
N VAL A 54 -13.82 11.98 -4.31
CA VAL A 54 -13.85 10.75 -3.50
C VAL A 54 -15.06 9.88 -3.87
N ARG A 55 -16.22 10.50 -4.10
CA ARG A 55 -17.41 9.79 -4.60
C ARG A 55 -17.15 9.13 -5.95
N HIS A 56 -16.51 9.84 -6.87
CA HIS A 56 -16.15 9.29 -8.16
C HIS A 56 -15.17 8.10 -8.03
N MET A 57 -14.21 8.17 -7.10
CA MET A 57 -13.31 7.06 -6.81
C MET A 57 -14.02 5.85 -6.17
N LEU A 58 -15.11 6.06 -5.44
CA LEU A 58 -15.97 4.98 -4.92
C LEU A 58 -16.80 4.34 -6.03
N GLU A 59 -17.43 5.16 -6.89
CA GLU A 59 -18.22 4.70 -8.03
C GLU A 59 -17.37 3.95 -9.06
N ALA A 60 -16.14 4.40 -9.30
CA ALA A 60 -15.15 3.73 -10.13
C ALA A 60 -14.56 2.46 -9.48
N GLY A 61 -14.97 2.11 -8.25
CA GLY A 61 -14.51 0.93 -7.53
C GLY A 61 -13.04 0.99 -7.12
N LEU A 62 -12.45 2.19 -7.05
CA LEU A 62 -11.03 2.41 -6.68
C LEU A 62 -10.88 2.44 -5.15
N LEU A 63 -11.88 2.97 -4.46
CA LEU A 63 -11.98 2.99 -3.00
C LEU A 63 -13.17 2.14 -2.53
N ALA A 64 -13.07 1.59 -1.33
CA ALA A 64 -14.18 0.92 -0.66
C ALA A 64 -14.26 1.39 0.80
N PRO A 65 -15.48 1.54 1.36
CA PRO A 65 -15.65 1.84 2.77
C PRO A 65 -15.13 0.67 3.61
N VAL A 66 -14.26 0.99 4.56
CA VAL A 66 -13.80 0.01 5.56
C VAL A 66 -14.85 0.00 6.66
N ASN A 67 -15.77 -0.96 6.58
CA ASN A 67 -16.67 -1.23 7.69
C ASN A 67 -15.91 -2.09 8.71
N PRO A 68 -15.79 -1.69 9.98
CA PRO A 68 -15.20 -2.54 11.01
C PRO A 68 -16.19 -3.64 11.41
N VAL A 69 -16.57 -4.53 10.47
CA VAL A 69 -17.13 -5.86 10.74
C VAL A 69 -17.13 -6.73 9.47
N ALA A 70 -16.40 -7.84 9.59
CA ALA A 70 -16.45 -9.12 8.86
C ALA A 70 -16.18 -9.20 7.32
N PRO A 71 -15.49 -10.28 6.87
CA PRO A 71 -15.05 -10.47 5.50
C PRO A 71 -16.17 -11.09 4.64
N GLN A 72 -16.41 -10.55 3.44
CA GLN A 72 -17.10 -11.29 2.39
C GLN A 72 -16.37 -11.15 1.06
N ALA A 73 -16.19 -12.33 0.48
CA ALA A 73 -15.44 -12.63 -0.71
C ALA A 73 -16.30 -12.52 -1.98
N VAL A 74 -15.60 -12.46 -3.11
CA VAL A 74 -15.98 -12.87 -4.48
C VAL A 74 -17.22 -12.28 -5.15
N SER A 75 -16.99 -11.59 -6.27
CA SER A 75 -17.61 -11.78 -7.62
C SER A 75 -17.14 -10.60 -8.49
N GLY A 76 -16.63 -10.73 -9.71
CA GLY A 76 -16.89 -11.74 -10.71
C GLY A 76 -17.69 -11.13 -11.85
N ALA A 77 -16.99 -10.73 -12.93
CA ALA A 77 -17.44 -10.56 -14.32
C ALA A 77 -18.20 -9.29 -14.79
N SER A 78 -17.63 -8.70 -15.87
CA SER A 78 -18.28 -8.16 -17.09
C SER A 78 -19.19 -6.92 -16.98
N SER A 79 -19.20 -5.90 -17.86
CA SER A 79 -18.74 -5.71 -19.25
C SER A 79 -18.73 -4.18 -19.52
N GLN A 80 -17.64 -3.60 -20.07
CA GLN A 80 -17.56 -2.99 -21.42
C GLN A 80 -17.56 -1.41 -21.46
N PRO A 81 -16.64 -0.77 -22.23
CA PRO A 81 -16.47 0.69 -22.44
C PRO A 81 -17.05 1.16 -23.82
N PRO A 82 -16.71 2.33 -24.42
CA PRO A 82 -16.19 3.64 -23.96
C PRO A 82 -17.06 4.83 -24.49
N GLU A 83 -16.69 6.10 -24.20
CA GLU A 83 -16.58 7.23 -25.19
C GLU A 83 -16.31 8.61 -24.50
N PRO A 84 -15.75 9.61 -25.22
CA PRO A 84 -14.56 10.40 -24.80
C PRO A 84 -14.86 11.90 -24.43
N PHE A 85 -13.94 12.82 -24.78
CA PHE A 85 -13.93 14.31 -24.67
C PHE A 85 -13.17 14.87 -23.44
N GLU A 86 -11.88 15.24 -23.60
CA GLU A 86 -11.30 16.50 -24.15
C GLU A 86 -11.01 17.51 -23.03
N GLU A 87 -9.73 17.69 -22.67
CA GLU A 87 -8.84 18.80 -23.08
C GLU A 87 -9.12 20.12 -22.33
N GLY A 88 -8.08 20.66 -21.71
CA GLY A 88 -8.19 21.91 -20.95
C GLY A 88 -6.94 22.24 -20.15
N GLU A 89 -5.92 22.69 -20.89
CA GLU A 89 -4.72 23.38 -20.43
C GLU A 89 -4.99 24.41 -19.31
N SER A 90 -4.06 24.58 -18.37
CA SER A 90 -3.07 25.66 -18.47
C SER A 90 -2.33 25.89 -17.15
N ALA A 91 -1.14 26.46 -17.35
CA ALA A 91 -0.07 26.83 -16.44
C ALA A 91 -0.51 27.52 -15.14
N VAL A 92 0.25 27.31 -14.05
CA VAL A 92 1.34 28.18 -13.57
C VAL A 92 1.96 27.52 -12.32
N ASP A 93 3.25 27.24 -12.33
CA ASP A 93 4.27 28.00 -11.58
C ASP A 93 3.80 28.43 -10.19
N ILE A 94 4.39 27.84 -9.14
CA ILE A 94 5.24 28.57 -8.19
C ILE A 94 5.99 27.54 -7.33
N SER A 95 7.31 27.69 -7.44
CA SER A 95 8.36 27.06 -6.66
C SER A 95 8.32 27.43 -5.17
N LEU A 96 9.21 26.74 -4.44
CA LEU A 96 9.72 27.02 -3.09
C LEU A 96 8.87 26.52 -1.92
N SER A 97 9.43 25.95 -0.86
CA SER A 97 10.78 25.52 -0.49
C SER A 97 10.65 25.03 0.97
N LEU A 98 11.69 24.36 1.47
CA LEU A 98 12.06 24.15 2.88
C LEU A 98 11.79 22.75 3.46
N LEU A 99 12.79 21.89 3.21
CA LEU A 99 13.16 20.65 3.93
C LEU A 99 13.52 20.96 5.41
N PRO A 100 13.72 19.97 6.32
CA PRO A 100 14.71 18.85 6.25
C PRO A 100 14.07 17.47 6.53
N GLN A 101 14.13 16.43 5.67
CA GLN A 101 15.23 15.47 5.40
C GLN A 101 16.03 14.96 6.63
N ASP A 102 16.16 13.63 6.66
CA ASP A 102 17.16 12.83 7.38
C ASP A 102 17.05 12.61 8.89
N SER A 103 16.54 11.42 9.28
CA SER A 103 17.24 10.48 10.17
C SER A 103 16.42 9.19 10.37
N ALA A 104 16.98 8.05 10.00
CA ALA A 104 16.47 6.68 10.19
C ALA A 104 15.30 6.26 9.29
N ARG A 105 15.60 5.33 8.37
CA ARG A 105 14.63 4.48 7.65
C ARG A 105 13.47 4.13 8.58
N THR A 106 12.27 4.66 8.33
CA THR A 106 11.09 4.42 9.18
C THR A 106 10.88 2.92 9.35
N GLU A 107 10.44 2.45 10.52
CA GLU A 107 10.24 1.00 10.79
C GLU A 107 9.38 0.32 9.72
N ARG A 108 8.42 1.05 9.14
CA ARG A 108 7.65 0.59 7.97
C ARG A 108 8.51 0.30 6.74
N GLN A 109 9.50 1.14 6.44
CA GLN A 109 10.39 0.97 5.30
C GLN A 109 11.28 -0.27 5.48
N ARG A 110 11.76 -0.52 6.71
CA ARG A 110 12.51 -1.75 7.04
C ARG A 110 11.63 -2.99 6.94
N PHE A 111 10.39 -2.93 7.43
CA PHE A 111 9.44 -4.02 7.27
C PHE A 111 9.15 -4.31 5.79
N ASN A 112 8.94 -3.27 4.97
CA ASN A 112 8.66 -3.43 3.54
C ASN A 112 9.82 -4.10 2.78
N ASP A 113 11.06 -3.80 3.17
CA ASP A 113 12.26 -4.40 2.59
C ASP A 113 12.49 -5.84 3.08
N ALA A 114 12.29 -6.10 4.37
CA ALA A 114 12.56 -7.38 5.01
C ALA A 114 11.49 -8.45 4.75
N TYR A 115 10.22 -8.05 4.66
CA TYR A 115 9.10 -8.97 4.47
C TYR A 115 9.21 -9.87 3.22
N PRO A 116 9.45 -9.34 2.00
CA PRO A 116 9.58 -10.20 0.81
C PRO A 116 10.77 -11.17 0.91
N VAL A 117 11.85 -10.75 1.56
CA VAL A 117 13.02 -11.60 1.81
C VAL A 117 12.68 -12.73 2.78
N ALA A 118 11.97 -12.44 3.87
CA ALA A 118 11.51 -13.44 4.83
C ALA A 118 10.55 -14.46 4.19
N VAL A 119 9.60 -14.00 3.36
CA VAL A 119 8.67 -14.89 2.64
C VAL A 119 9.41 -15.80 1.66
N ALA A 120 10.34 -15.25 0.86
CA ALA A 120 11.12 -16.04 -0.09
C ALA A 120 11.99 -17.09 0.61
N LEU A 121 12.66 -16.71 1.69
CA LEU A 121 13.50 -17.60 2.50
C LEU A 121 12.71 -18.75 3.14
N THR A 122 11.53 -18.44 3.67
CA THR A 122 10.66 -19.44 4.33
C THR A 122 9.94 -20.34 3.33
N ALA A 123 9.56 -19.82 2.16
CA ALA A 123 8.98 -20.62 1.07
C ALA A 123 10.01 -21.63 0.50
N SER A 124 11.29 -21.27 0.46
CA SER A 124 12.39 -22.11 -0.05
C SER A 124 12.65 -23.36 0.81
N LEU A 125 12.11 -23.43 2.03
CA LEU A 125 12.27 -24.56 2.96
C LEU A 125 11.23 -25.69 2.72
N GLY A 126 10.27 -25.50 1.81
CA GLY A 126 9.22 -26.46 1.53
C GLY A 126 8.30 -26.74 2.72
N LEU A 127 7.79 -27.96 2.86
CA LEU A 127 6.83 -28.35 3.91
C LEU A 127 7.34 -28.10 5.35
N ARG A 128 8.66 -28.20 5.57
CA ARG A 128 9.28 -27.89 6.87
C ARG A 128 9.22 -26.40 7.22
N GLY A 129 9.20 -25.53 6.20
CA GLY A 129 9.07 -24.08 6.32
C GLY A 129 7.64 -23.57 6.33
N PHE A 130 6.64 -24.39 6.00
CA PHE A 130 5.25 -23.93 5.84
C PHE A 130 4.70 -23.22 7.08
N ARG A 131 4.92 -23.78 8.29
CA ARG A 131 4.48 -23.15 9.56
C ARG A 131 5.20 -21.84 9.85
N LEU A 132 6.44 -21.72 9.37
CA LEU A 132 7.26 -20.53 9.54
C LEU A 132 6.87 -19.45 8.53
N ASN A 133 6.54 -19.84 7.30
CA ASN A 133 5.98 -18.97 6.27
C ASN A 133 4.65 -18.36 6.74
N LEU A 134 3.75 -19.18 7.30
CA LEU A 134 2.51 -18.72 7.91
C LEU A 134 2.73 -17.71 9.05
N ALA A 135 3.77 -17.91 9.86
CA ALA A 135 4.12 -16.99 10.95
C ALA A 135 4.67 -15.66 10.43
N VAL A 136 5.39 -15.68 9.29
CA VAL A 136 5.84 -14.46 8.60
C VAL A 136 4.66 -13.73 7.98
N GLU A 137 3.73 -14.44 7.32
CA GLU A 137 2.52 -13.84 6.74
C GLU A 137 1.59 -13.25 7.82
N ALA A 138 1.53 -13.86 8.99
CA ALA A 138 0.81 -13.31 10.15
C ALA A 138 1.50 -12.08 10.77
N ALA A 139 2.80 -11.87 10.51
CA ALA A 139 3.54 -10.73 11.01
C ALA A 139 3.23 -9.47 10.18
N GLY A 140 2.24 -8.69 10.63
CA GLY A 140 1.81 -7.47 9.93
C GLY A 140 2.65 -6.21 10.18
N ASN A 141 3.76 -6.31 10.93
CA ASN A 141 4.60 -5.16 11.25
C ASN A 141 6.06 -5.57 11.55
N TYR A 142 6.95 -4.58 11.59
CA TYR A 142 8.39 -4.74 11.86
C TYR A 142 8.67 -5.52 13.15
N GLN A 143 7.95 -5.20 14.22
CA GLN A 143 8.14 -5.80 15.53
C GLN A 143 7.75 -7.29 15.54
N ALA A 144 6.65 -7.63 14.89
CA ALA A 144 6.21 -9.01 14.70
C ALA A 144 7.18 -9.80 13.81
N LEU A 145 7.71 -9.18 12.76
CA LEU A 145 8.69 -9.81 11.87
C LEU A 145 10.01 -10.08 12.61
N LEU A 146 10.47 -9.15 13.45
CA LEU A 146 11.62 -9.33 14.33
C LEU A 146 11.42 -10.49 15.32
N ALA A 147 10.22 -10.69 15.85
CA ALA A 147 9.93 -11.80 16.75
C ALA A 147 10.02 -13.17 16.04
N VAL A 148 9.76 -13.22 14.73
CA VAL A 148 9.85 -14.44 13.92
C VAL A 148 11.26 -14.65 13.35
N ALA A 149 12.05 -13.58 13.18
CA ALA A 149 13.41 -13.60 12.65
C ALA A 149 14.37 -14.65 13.27
N PRO A 150 14.45 -14.85 14.60
CA PRO A 150 15.34 -15.88 15.17
C PRO A 150 14.96 -17.30 14.71
N ARG A 151 13.66 -17.59 14.60
CA ARG A 151 13.17 -18.88 14.12
C ARG A 151 13.45 -19.08 12.63
N ILE A 152 13.44 -18.00 11.85
CA ILE A 152 13.86 -18.04 10.44
C ILE A 152 15.34 -18.38 10.35
N ARG A 153 16.19 -17.71 11.14
CA ARG A 153 17.64 -17.96 11.16
C ARG A 153 17.98 -19.41 11.47
N GLU A 154 17.30 -20.02 12.45
CA GLU A 154 17.49 -21.43 12.80
C GLU A 154 17.08 -22.37 11.66
N ALA A 155 16.03 -22.03 10.91
CA ALA A 155 15.51 -22.88 9.84
C ALA A 155 16.28 -22.74 8.51
N VAL A 156 16.76 -21.55 8.16
CA VAL A 156 17.46 -21.29 6.89
C VAL A 156 19.00 -21.31 6.99
N GLY A 157 19.53 -21.21 8.21
CA GLY A 157 20.96 -21.10 8.49
C GLY A 157 21.51 -19.68 8.35
N ALA A 158 22.64 -19.40 9.02
CA ALA A 158 23.24 -18.07 9.12
C ALA A 158 23.56 -17.43 7.75
N SER A 159 24.02 -18.23 6.78
CA SER A 159 24.38 -17.73 5.44
C SER A 159 23.19 -17.17 4.65
N ARG A 160 22.02 -17.81 4.75
CA ARG A 160 20.80 -17.35 4.04
C ARG A 160 20.07 -16.25 4.81
N TYR A 161 20.24 -16.21 6.13
CA TYR A 161 19.66 -15.18 7.00
C TYR A 161 20.30 -13.80 6.81
N GLN A 162 21.56 -13.71 6.36
CA GLN A 162 22.27 -12.44 6.19
C GLN A 162 21.53 -11.43 5.29
N ALA A 163 20.82 -11.93 4.26
CA ALA A 163 19.99 -11.09 3.40
C ALA A 163 18.81 -10.45 4.15
N LEU A 164 18.20 -11.21 5.06
CA LEU A 164 17.09 -10.74 5.90
C LEU A 164 17.59 -9.81 7.02
N GLU A 165 18.74 -10.14 7.62
CA GLU A 165 19.37 -9.31 8.65
C GLU A 165 19.71 -7.92 8.14
N ARG A 166 20.26 -7.82 6.92
CA ARG A 166 20.56 -6.53 6.28
C ARG A 166 19.30 -5.72 5.98
N ALA A 167 18.18 -6.36 5.67
CA ALA A 167 16.91 -5.69 5.44
C ALA A 167 16.25 -5.23 6.75
N LEU A 168 16.47 -5.96 7.85
CA LEU A 168 15.94 -5.62 9.18
C LEU A 168 16.76 -4.56 9.91
N LEU A 169 18.09 -4.61 9.82
CA LEU A 169 19.02 -3.77 10.60
C LEU A 169 19.70 -2.67 9.76
N GLY A 170 19.59 -2.72 8.43
CA GLY A 170 20.22 -1.77 7.50
C GLY A 170 19.39 -0.55 7.14
#